data_AF-A0AAN9VVX9-F1
#
_entry.id   AF-A0AAN9VVX9-F1
#
_cell.length_a   1.000
_cell.length_b   1.000
_cell.length_c   1.000
_cell.angle_alpha   90.00
_cell.angle_beta   90.00
_cell.angle_gamma   90.00
#
_symmetry.space_group_name_H-M   'P 1'
#
loop_
_entity.id
_entity.type
_entity.pdbx_description
1 polymer ?
#
loop_
_entity_poly.entity_id
_entity_poly.type
_entity_poly.pdbx_seq_one_letter_code
_entity_poly.pdbx_strand_id
1 'polypeptide(L)'
;MAVKGFRVVNSRIESRWQHCAVVLTSLSNLHSASLIFEEKHPTQPYRVDSEYGDMLRETIFVNDPSNLIYLSMKAGIKVVWKLVEEIRGTAALQRMKTKIEEEMMSLFELVKTSERFRNVVSHGDLWRNNIFFREEEEEEEEEEEEEEEEEEGEEEGEPVEARMCDYQITRYTPPANDVTCFLYITTSRSFRARYLSQLLALYHDQLSQNLKRHGLDPESVLPWEEFKESCEFYKKLGVVMPCLYCTNTLIDENDFKHILDSSEEYERFMGKDRLPEVLHAFKNDRFYREKVTEIIEEFIEECIEKK
;
A
#
# COMPACT_ATOMS: atom_id res chain seq x y z
N MET A 1 -7.15 15.31 15.56
CA MET A 1 -7.08 14.78 16.95
C MET A 1 -5.74 14.06 17.07
N ALA A 2 -4.73 14.67 17.66
CA ALA A 2 -3.50 13.94 17.98
C ALA A 2 -3.79 13.06 19.21
N VAL A 3 -3.81 11.75 19.02
CA VAL A 3 -3.80 10.80 20.13
C VAL A 3 -2.42 10.90 20.77
N LYS A 4 -2.33 11.08 22.09
CA LYS A 4 -1.07 11.33 22.80
C LYS A 4 0.02 10.33 22.38
N GLY A 5 1.15 10.84 21.89
CA GLY A 5 2.31 10.05 21.47
C GLY A 5 2.25 9.46 20.05
N PHE A 6 1.21 9.72 19.26
CA PHE A 6 1.11 9.20 17.89
C PHE A 6 1.37 10.29 16.84
N ARG A 7 2.26 10.00 15.88
CA ARG A 7 2.57 10.86 14.73
C ARG A 7 2.45 10.14 13.40
N VAL A 8 2.12 10.89 12.35
CA VAL A 8 2.26 10.40 10.97
C VAL A 8 3.71 10.58 10.58
N VAL A 9 4.28 9.54 9.99
CA VAL A 9 5.69 9.51 9.60
C VAL A 9 5.81 9.94 8.14
N ASN A 10 6.85 10.71 7.81
CA ASN A 10 7.04 11.29 6.46
C ASN A 10 6.99 10.18 5.39
N SER A 11 6.18 10.37 4.34
CA SER A 11 6.02 9.40 3.25
C SER A 11 7.29 9.19 2.42
N ARG A 12 8.24 10.11 2.51
CA ARG A 12 9.54 10.11 1.81
C ARG A 12 10.66 9.44 2.62
N ILE A 13 10.35 8.90 3.80
CA ILE A 13 11.27 8.06 4.58
C ILE A 13 10.88 6.60 4.37
N GLU A 14 11.86 5.71 4.15
CA GLU A 14 11.60 4.29 3.93
C GLU A 14 11.23 3.57 5.23
N SER A 15 10.25 2.65 5.17
CA SER A 15 9.88 1.87 6.35
C SER A 15 11.00 0.92 6.77
N ARG A 16 11.51 1.13 7.99
CA ARG A 16 12.38 0.19 8.68
C ARG A 16 11.61 -1.08 9.07
N TRP A 17 12.35 -2.14 9.39
CA TRP A 17 11.78 -3.42 9.84
C TRP A 17 10.70 -3.24 10.90
N GLN A 18 10.99 -2.44 11.93
CA GLN A 18 10.06 -2.27 13.04
C GLN A 18 8.77 -1.55 12.64
N HIS A 19 8.82 -0.56 11.75
CA HIS A 19 7.62 0.08 11.18
C HIS A 19 6.71 -0.96 10.52
N CYS A 20 7.28 -1.83 9.68
CA CYS A 20 6.51 -2.88 9.03
C CYS A 20 5.95 -3.88 10.05
N ALA A 21 6.73 -4.26 11.06
CA ALA A 21 6.32 -5.21 12.09
C ALA A 21 5.10 -4.70 12.85
N VAL A 22 5.13 -3.47 13.39
CA VAL A 22 4.00 -2.92 14.18
C VAL A 22 2.75 -2.71 13.33
N VAL A 23 2.90 -2.33 12.05
CA VAL A 23 1.75 -2.21 11.12
C VAL A 23 1.14 -3.57 10.83
N LEU A 24 1.95 -4.58 10.51
CA LEU A 24 1.45 -5.93 10.24
C LEU A 24 0.81 -6.57 11.48
N THR A 25 1.32 -6.30 12.67
CA THR A 25 0.66 -6.66 13.93
C THR A 25 -0.72 -5.99 14.04
N SER A 26 -0.80 -4.67 13.83
CA SER A 26 -2.08 -3.93 13.86
C SER A 26 -3.08 -4.45 12.81
N LEU A 27 -2.61 -4.71 11.60
CA LEU A 27 -3.39 -5.25 10.49
C LEU A 27 -3.90 -6.66 10.79
N SER A 28 -3.06 -7.53 11.37
CA SER A 28 -3.47 -8.88 11.77
C SER A 28 -4.59 -8.86 12.82
N ASN A 29 -4.64 -7.83 13.68
CA ASN A 29 -5.74 -7.65 14.64
C ASN A 29 -7.05 -7.32 13.94
N LEU A 30 -7.04 -6.40 12.97
CA LEU A 30 -8.22 -6.09 12.15
C LEU A 30 -8.73 -7.33 11.40
N HIS A 31 -7.84 -8.00 10.68
CA HIS A 31 -8.21 -9.17 9.87
C HIS A 31 -8.69 -10.33 10.73
N SER A 32 -7.97 -10.67 11.80
CA SER A 32 -8.40 -11.74 12.72
C SER A 32 -9.74 -11.44 13.38
N ALA A 33 -10.06 -10.18 13.71
CA ALA A 33 -11.36 -9.82 14.27
C ALA A 33 -12.52 -10.18 13.32
N SER A 34 -12.36 -9.91 12.01
CA SER A 34 -13.36 -10.29 11.01
C SER A 34 -13.52 -11.81 10.88
N LEU A 35 -12.42 -12.56 10.86
CA LEU A 35 -12.44 -14.02 10.85
C LEU A 35 -13.11 -14.59 12.11
N ILE A 36 -12.75 -14.07 13.30
CA ILE A 36 -13.35 -14.50 14.57
C ILE A 36 -14.86 -14.25 14.57
N PHE A 37 -15.28 -13.09 14.07
CA PHE A 37 -16.71 -12.76 13.95
C PHE A 37 -17.44 -13.78 13.08
N GLU A 38 -16.88 -14.13 11.93
CA GLU A 38 -17.48 -15.11 11.01
C GLU A 38 -17.51 -16.52 11.58
N GLU A 39 -16.38 -17.02 12.11
CA GLU A 39 -16.26 -18.39 12.61
C GLU A 39 -17.06 -18.63 13.90
N LYS A 40 -17.35 -17.58 14.67
CA LYS A 40 -18.20 -17.67 15.87
C LYS A 40 -19.67 -17.36 15.61
N HIS A 41 -20.03 -17.03 14.37
CA HIS A 41 -21.40 -16.74 14.03
C HIS A 41 -22.30 -17.98 14.26
N PRO A 42 -23.54 -17.84 14.78
CA PRO A 42 -24.43 -18.98 15.07
C PRO A 42 -24.83 -19.80 13.84
N THR A 43 -24.86 -19.17 12.67
CA THR A 43 -25.11 -19.82 11.38
C THR A 43 -23.78 -20.10 10.70
N GLN A 44 -23.57 -21.32 10.20
CA GLN A 44 -22.35 -21.72 9.50
C GLN A 44 -22.66 -22.46 8.19
N PRO A 45 -21.88 -22.23 7.11
CA PRO A 45 -20.85 -21.21 6.99
C PRO A 45 -21.46 -19.80 6.94
N TYR A 46 -20.88 -18.86 7.66
CA TYR A 46 -21.21 -17.43 7.55
C TYR A 46 -20.02 -16.64 7.04
N ARG A 47 -20.31 -15.65 6.20
CA ARG A 47 -19.36 -14.68 5.67
C ARG A 47 -19.98 -13.30 5.81
N VAL A 48 -19.20 -12.32 6.27
CA VAL A 48 -19.71 -10.99 6.62
C VAL A 48 -20.34 -10.29 5.42
N ASP A 49 -19.88 -10.55 4.20
CA ASP A 49 -20.42 -10.00 2.96
C ASP A 49 -21.81 -10.54 2.61
N SER A 50 -22.24 -11.67 3.18
CA SER A 50 -23.60 -12.18 2.98
C SER A 50 -24.69 -11.27 3.57
N GLU A 51 -24.33 -10.45 4.57
CA GLU A 51 -25.23 -9.50 5.23
C GLU A 51 -24.80 -8.05 4.98
N TYR A 52 -23.49 -7.79 4.98
CA TYR A 52 -22.88 -6.47 4.86
C TYR A 52 -22.24 -6.22 3.49
N GLY A 53 -22.50 -7.05 2.48
CA GLY A 53 -21.85 -6.99 1.17
C GLY A 53 -21.97 -5.64 0.46
N ASP A 54 -23.10 -4.94 0.60
CA ASP A 54 -23.27 -3.60 0.01
C ASP A 54 -22.34 -2.54 0.62
N MET A 55 -21.93 -2.72 1.89
CA MET A 55 -20.98 -1.84 2.57
C MET A 55 -19.52 -2.26 2.36
N LEU A 56 -19.28 -3.52 2.00
CA LEU A 56 -17.95 -4.11 1.88
C LEU A 56 -17.54 -4.42 0.43
N ARG A 57 -18.36 -4.04 -0.54
CA ARG A 57 -18.01 -4.15 -1.96
C ARG A 57 -17.09 -3.01 -2.37
N GLU A 58 -16.22 -3.28 -3.35
CA GLU A 58 -15.40 -2.26 -3.97
C GLU A 58 -16.29 -1.24 -4.71
N THR A 59 -16.16 0.05 -4.35
CA THR A 59 -16.94 1.16 -4.93
C THR A 59 -16.06 2.25 -5.55
N ILE A 60 -14.76 2.20 -5.29
CA ILE A 60 -13.76 3.18 -5.71
C ILE A 60 -13.08 2.66 -6.98
N PHE A 61 -12.47 1.48 -6.94
CA PHE A 61 -11.88 0.82 -8.10
C PHE A 61 -12.95 0.11 -8.94
N VAL A 62 -13.78 0.90 -9.62
CA VAL A 62 -14.80 0.39 -10.55
C VAL A 62 -14.35 0.61 -11.98
N ASN A 63 -14.42 -0.44 -12.79
CA ASN A 63 -14.10 -0.39 -14.23
C ASN A 63 -15.25 0.26 -15.04
N ASP A 64 -15.52 1.54 -14.74
CA ASP A 64 -16.56 2.35 -15.36
C ASP A 64 -15.94 3.68 -15.85
N PRO A 65 -16.04 4.02 -17.15
CA PRO A 65 -15.50 5.27 -17.69
C PRO A 65 -16.02 6.57 -17.05
N SER A 66 -17.13 6.53 -16.31
CA SER A 66 -17.66 7.67 -15.55
C SER A 66 -17.08 7.79 -14.14
N ASN A 67 -16.40 6.76 -13.64
CA ASN A 67 -15.79 6.73 -12.32
C ASN A 67 -14.45 7.51 -12.31
N LEU A 68 -14.24 8.35 -11.29
CA LEU A 68 -13.04 9.18 -11.17
C LEU A 68 -11.74 8.35 -11.10
N ILE A 69 -11.77 7.19 -10.45
CA ILE A 69 -10.61 6.29 -10.31
C ILE A 69 -10.30 5.59 -11.62
N TYR A 70 -11.31 5.28 -12.44
CA TYR A 70 -11.07 4.84 -13.81
C TYR A 70 -10.31 5.90 -14.61
N LEU A 71 -10.76 7.16 -14.51
CA LEU A 71 -10.08 8.28 -15.17
C LEU A 71 -8.66 8.50 -14.63
N SER A 72 -8.49 8.41 -13.31
CA SER A 72 -7.20 8.43 -12.62
C SER A 72 -6.27 7.32 -13.10
N MET A 73 -6.78 6.10 -13.26
CA MET A 73 -6.04 4.97 -13.83
C MET A 73 -5.57 5.28 -15.25
N LYS A 74 -6.44 5.84 -16.11
CA LYS A 74 -6.07 6.23 -17.48
C LYS A 74 -5.02 7.34 -17.50
N ALA A 75 -5.07 8.30 -16.58
CA ALA A 75 -4.03 9.30 -16.42
C ALA A 75 -2.71 8.67 -15.93
N GLY A 76 -2.76 7.78 -14.94
CA GLY A 76 -1.63 7.02 -14.42
C GLY A 76 -0.94 6.16 -15.48
N ILE A 77 -1.70 5.50 -16.36
CA ILE A 77 -1.15 4.74 -17.49
C ILE A 77 -0.33 5.64 -18.43
N LYS A 78 -0.81 6.86 -18.72
CA LYS A 78 -0.05 7.83 -19.53
C LYS A 78 1.25 8.26 -18.83
N VAL A 79 1.19 8.45 -17.51
CA VAL A 79 2.35 8.73 -16.67
C VAL A 79 3.37 7.61 -16.77
N VAL A 80 2.95 6.36 -16.53
CA VAL A 80 3.81 5.17 -16.62
C VAL A 80 4.42 5.04 -18.01
N TRP A 81 3.64 5.22 -19.08
CA TRP A 81 4.18 5.23 -20.44
C TRP A 81 5.30 6.25 -20.61
N LYS A 82 5.10 7.47 -20.11
CA LYS A 82 6.11 8.51 -20.24
C LYS A 82 7.34 8.21 -19.38
N LEU A 83 7.17 7.71 -18.17
CA LEU A 83 8.29 7.29 -17.31
C LEU A 83 9.09 6.16 -17.94
N VAL A 84 8.44 5.15 -18.53
CA VAL A 84 9.12 4.09 -19.30
C VAL A 84 9.91 4.68 -20.47
N GLU A 85 9.37 5.67 -21.17
CA GLU A 85 10.10 6.36 -22.23
C GLU A 85 11.32 7.12 -21.71
N GLU A 86 11.22 7.82 -20.58
CA GLU A 86 12.36 8.53 -19.97
C GLU A 86 13.43 7.56 -19.45
N ILE A 87 13.04 6.41 -18.92
CA ILE A 87 13.96 5.42 -18.31
C ILE A 87 14.60 4.50 -19.35
N ARG A 88 13.79 3.91 -20.25
CA ARG A 88 14.22 2.86 -21.20
C ARG A 88 14.15 3.29 -22.68
N GLY A 89 13.65 4.49 -22.97
CA GLY A 89 13.56 5.05 -24.32
C GLY A 89 12.28 4.68 -25.08
N THR A 90 11.96 5.48 -26.11
CA THR A 90 10.73 5.35 -26.91
C THR A 90 10.56 3.97 -27.53
N ALA A 91 11.65 3.36 -28.03
CA ALA A 91 11.58 2.04 -28.65
C ALA A 91 11.14 0.94 -27.65
N ALA A 92 11.54 1.05 -26.38
CA ALA A 92 11.09 0.15 -25.33
C ALA A 92 9.60 0.34 -25.06
N LEU A 93 9.16 1.58 -24.84
CA LEU A 93 7.75 1.92 -24.64
C LEU A 93 6.87 1.31 -25.74
N GLN A 94 7.20 1.52 -27.02
CA GLN A 94 6.37 1.03 -28.13
C GLN A 94 6.18 -0.49 -28.12
N ARG A 95 7.16 -1.27 -27.61
CA ARG A 95 7.04 -2.73 -27.52
C ARG A 95 6.14 -3.20 -26.38
N MET A 96 6.03 -2.42 -25.29
CA MET A 96 5.32 -2.83 -24.08
C MET A 96 4.06 -2.02 -23.77
N LYS A 97 3.78 -0.97 -24.54
CA LYS A 97 2.71 0.01 -24.28
C LYS A 97 1.35 -0.63 -23.99
N THR A 98 0.92 -1.55 -24.84
CA THR A 98 -0.36 -2.27 -24.70
C THR A 98 -0.35 -3.15 -23.46
N LYS A 99 0.74 -3.90 -23.22
CA LYS A 99 0.84 -4.79 -22.06
C LYS A 99 0.86 -4.00 -20.75
N ILE A 100 1.54 -2.84 -20.71
CA ILE A 100 1.48 -1.93 -19.55
C ILE A 100 0.03 -1.55 -19.23
N GLU A 101 -0.73 -1.16 -20.25
CA GLU A 101 -2.13 -0.79 -20.07
C GLU A 101 -2.96 -1.97 -19.56
N GLU A 102 -2.82 -3.16 -20.15
CA GLU A 102 -3.52 -4.37 -19.71
C GLU A 102 -3.21 -4.74 -18.25
N GLU A 103 -1.92 -4.73 -17.87
CA GLU A 103 -1.49 -5.06 -16.52
C GLU A 103 -1.96 -4.02 -15.49
N MET A 104 -1.91 -2.72 -15.81
CA MET A 104 -2.45 -1.68 -14.94
C MET A 104 -3.97 -1.78 -14.79
N MET A 105 -4.69 -2.03 -15.87
CA MET A 105 -6.15 -2.21 -15.84
C MET A 105 -6.58 -3.48 -15.09
N SER A 106 -5.69 -4.48 -14.96
CA SER A 106 -5.97 -5.71 -14.18
C SER A 106 -6.23 -5.43 -12.69
N LEU A 107 -5.80 -4.28 -12.17
CA LEU A 107 -6.07 -3.87 -10.78
C LEU A 107 -7.56 -3.90 -10.43
N PHE A 108 -8.44 -3.51 -11.36
CA PHE A 108 -9.89 -3.50 -11.12
C PHE A 108 -10.45 -4.90 -10.78
N GLU A 109 -9.81 -5.96 -11.23
CA GLU A 109 -10.21 -7.33 -10.88
C GLU A 109 -9.53 -7.82 -9.61
N LEU A 110 -8.27 -7.43 -9.38
CA LEU A 110 -7.48 -7.87 -8.22
C LEU A 110 -7.96 -7.32 -6.88
N VAL A 111 -8.72 -6.22 -6.88
CA VAL A 111 -9.27 -5.61 -5.65
C VAL A 111 -10.68 -6.10 -5.31
N LYS A 112 -11.26 -7.00 -6.12
CA LYS A 112 -12.57 -7.59 -5.83
C LYS A 112 -12.47 -8.69 -4.77
N THR A 113 -13.62 -8.99 -4.16
CA THR A 113 -13.78 -10.17 -3.31
C THR A 113 -13.34 -11.43 -4.05
N SER A 114 -12.53 -12.26 -3.38
CA SER A 114 -12.02 -13.48 -3.98
C SER A 114 -13.01 -14.63 -3.81
N GLU A 115 -13.24 -15.40 -4.87
CA GLU A 115 -13.93 -16.68 -4.78
C GLU A 115 -12.97 -17.84 -4.44
N ARG A 116 -11.65 -17.59 -4.47
CA ARG A 116 -10.60 -18.61 -4.31
C ARG A 116 -9.97 -18.61 -2.92
N PHE A 117 -9.65 -17.44 -2.39
CA PHE A 117 -8.90 -17.29 -1.13
C PHE A 117 -9.81 -16.80 -0.01
N ARG A 118 -9.51 -17.17 1.24
CA ARG A 118 -10.22 -16.65 2.41
C ARG A 118 -10.18 -15.12 2.44
N ASN A 119 -11.35 -14.50 2.43
CA ASN A 119 -11.50 -13.06 2.57
C ASN A 119 -11.62 -12.64 4.04
N VAL A 120 -11.30 -11.37 4.28
CA VAL A 120 -11.40 -10.65 5.56
C VAL A 120 -11.98 -9.26 5.30
N VAL A 121 -12.42 -8.58 6.35
CA VAL A 121 -12.65 -7.12 6.27
C VAL A 121 -11.29 -6.44 6.21
N SER A 122 -10.90 -6.05 5.00
CA SER A 122 -9.64 -5.35 4.70
C SER A 122 -9.79 -3.85 4.84
N HIS A 123 -8.71 -3.16 5.21
CA HIS A 123 -8.64 -1.71 5.24
C HIS A 123 -8.74 -1.09 3.84
N GLY A 124 -8.04 -1.67 2.87
CA GLY A 124 -8.11 -1.30 1.46
C GLY A 124 -7.26 -0.10 1.01
N ASP A 125 -6.71 0.69 1.95
CA ASP A 125 -5.94 1.93 1.72
C ASP A 125 -4.72 2.07 2.63
N LEU A 126 -3.86 1.06 2.67
CA LEU A 126 -2.68 1.08 3.55
C LEU A 126 -1.47 1.70 2.88
N TRP A 127 -1.27 2.97 3.21
CA TRP A 127 -0.07 3.76 2.91
C TRP A 127 0.27 4.65 4.11
N ARG A 128 1.48 5.22 4.14
CA ARG A 128 2.03 5.88 5.34
C ARG A 128 1.11 6.95 5.94
N ASN A 129 0.43 7.76 5.13
CA ASN A 129 -0.41 8.85 5.63
C ASN A 129 -1.65 8.36 6.40
N ASN A 130 -2.04 7.10 6.21
CA ASN A 130 -3.15 6.47 6.93
C ASN A 130 -2.69 5.68 8.16
N ILE A 131 -1.43 5.83 8.56
CA ILE A 131 -0.82 5.09 9.66
C ILE A 131 -0.16 6.06 10.64
N PHE A 132 -0.63 6.00 11.87
CA PHE A 132 -0.02 6.69 12.99
C PHE A 132 0.91 5.75 13.74
N PHE A 133 2.11 6.20 14.04
CA PHE A 133 3.10 5.48 14.82
C PHE A 133 3.28 6.14 16.19
N ARG A 134 3.38 5.32 17.22
CA ARG A 134 3.89 5.74 18.53
C ARG A 134 5.30 5.21 18.67
N GLU A 135 6.22 6.11 18.97
CA GLU A 135 7.62 5.81 19.21
C GLU A 135 7.89 5.76 20.72
N GLU A 136 8.90 5.02 21.13
CA GLU A 136 9.44 5.16 22.48
C GLU A 136 10.17 6.50 22.60
N GLU A 137 9.92 7.23 23.69
CA GLU A 137 10.73 8.39 24.05
C GLU A 137 12.11 7.82 24.43
N GLU A 138 13.16 8.18 23.68
CA GLU A 138 14.53 7.97 24.16
C GLU A 138 14.68 8.83 25.42
N GLU A 139 15.08 8.23 26.54
CA GLU A 139 15.45 9.01 27.73
C GLU A 139 16.64 9.87 27.31
N GLU A 140 16.44 11.18 27.16
CA GLU A 140 17.50 12.16 26.94
C GLU A 140 18.50 12.02 28.09
N GLU A 141 19.59 11.27 27.88
CA GLU A 141 20.78 11.43 28.69
C GLU A 141 21.29 12.85 28.40
N GLU A 142 21.25 13.72 29.42
CA GLU A 142 21.76 15.10 29.36
C GLU A 142 23.28 15.07 29.03
N GLU A 143 23.64 14.95 27.76
CA GLU A 143 24.98 15.26 27.27
C GLU A 143 24.97 16.71 26.75
N GLU A 144 25.56 17.61 27.55
CA GLU A 144 25.89 18.98 27.16
C GLU A 144 26.93 18.95 26.03
N GLU A 145 26.56 19.02 24.75
CA GLU A 145 27.51 19.35 23.67
C GLU A 145 26.92 20.31 22.62
N GLU A 146 27.84 20.94 21.89
CA GLU A 146 27.84 22.31 21.40
C GLU A 146 26.99 22.52 20.13
N GLU A 147 26.51 23.77 19.95
CA GLU A 147 25.78 24.23 18.76
C GLU A 147 26.63 24.10 17.47
N GLU A 148 26.49 23.00 16.75
CA GLU A 148 26.79 22.93 15.32
C GLU A 148 25.47 22.80 14.53
N GLU A 149 25.10 23.86 13.81
CA GLU A 149 23.99 23.85 12.84
C GLU A 149 24.39 22.99 11.61
N GLU A 150 24.25 21.67 11.73
CA GLU A 150 24.06 20.79 10.57
C GLU A 150 22.56 20.46 10.46
N GLU A 151 21.98 20.62 9.26
CA GLU A 151 20.63 20.12 8.94
C GLU A 151 20.64 18.58 8.98
N GLU A 152 20.72 17.99 10.18
CA GLU A 152 20.50 16.57 10.41
C GLU A 152 19.00 16.28 10.27
N GLY A 153 18.65 15.43 9.29
CA GLY A 153 17.28 14.95 9.16
C GLY A 153 16.90 14.21 10.44
N GLU A 154 15.76 14.58 11.03
CA GLU A 154 15.22 13.98 12.27
C GLU A 154 15.38 12.45 12.27
N GLU A 155 16.27 11.91 13.11
CA GLU A 155 16.33 10.47 13.32
C GLU A 155 15.02 10.03 14.00
N GLU A 156 14.23 9.25 13.28
CA GLU A 156 12.97 8.73 13.81
C GLU A 156 13.26 7.66 14.89
N GLY A 157 12.64 7.79 16.06
CA GLY A 157 12.69 6.80 17.13
C GLY A 157 12.10 5.46 16.70
N GLU A 158 12.41 4.38 17.43
CA GLU A 158 11.91 3.05 17.09
C GLU A 158 10.39 2.96 17.36
N PRO A 159 9.55 2.62 16.35
CA PRO A 159 8.10 2.58 16.55
C PRO A 159 7.70 1.34 17.35
N VAL A 160 6.86 1.52 18.35
CA VAL A 160 6.38 0.44 19.22
C VAL A 160 4.92 0.08 19.01
N GLU A 161 4.15 0.95 18.37
CA GLU A 161 2.74 0.72 18.07
C GLU A 161 2.34 1.45 16.80
N ALA A 162 1.49 0.82 15.98
CA ALA A 162 0.88 1.45 14.82
C ALA A 162 -0.66 1.41 14.91
N ARG A 163 -1.30 2.51 14.53
CA ARG A 163 -2.75 2.63 14.41
C ARG A 163 -3.11 3.12 13.02
N MET A 164 -3.97 2.34 12.37
CA MET A 164 -4.49 2.69 11.05
C MET A 164 -5.70 3.62 11.20
N CYS A 165 -5.91 4.49 10.23
CA CYS A 165 -7.07 5.36 10.11
C CYS A 165 -7.58 5.41 8.67
N ASP A 166 -8.69 6.10 8.45
CA ASP A 166 -9.27 6.29 7.12
C ASP A 166 -9.73 4.98 6.45
N TYR A 167 -10.78 4.40 7.02
CA TYR A 167 -11.41 3.16 6.56
C TYR A 167 -12.38 3.38 5.38
N GLN A 168 -12.22 4.47 4.61
CA GLN A 168 -13.19 4.89 3.58
C GLN A 168 -13.35 3.90 2.41
N ILE A 169 -12.36 3.03 2.17
CA ILE A 169 -12.40 1.99 1.13
C ILE A 169 -12.26 0.58 1.69
N THR A 170 -12.74 0.37 2.91
CA THR A 170 -12.85 -0.97 3.49
C THR A 170 -13.66 -1.88 2.58
N ARG A 171 -13.13 -3.08 2.36
CA ARG A 171 -13.73 -4.07 1.46
C ARG A 171 -13.53 -5.50 1.93
N TYR A 172 -14.31 -6.42 1.42
CA TYR A 172 -14.18 -7.84 1.72
C TYR A 172 -13.27 -8.53 0.71
N THR A 173 -11.99 -8.70 1.03
CA THR A 173 -10.96 -9.23 0.12
C THR A 173 -9.97 -10.12 0.88
N PRO A 174 -9.08 -10.88 0.21
CA PRO A 174 -8.10 -11.69 0.93
C PRO A 174 -7.13 -10.81 1.73
N PRO A 175 -6.64 -11.26 2.90
CA PRO A 175 -5.72 -10.46 3.72
C PRO A 175 -4.43 -10.10 2.96
N ALA A 176 -4.04 -10.91 1.98
CA ALA A 176 -2.93 -10.63 1.10
C ALA A 176 -3.06 -9.30 0.33
N ASN A 177 -4.27 -8.82 0.05
CA ASN A 177 -4.50 -7.55 -0.65
C ASN A 177 -3.85 -6.38 0.10
N ASP A 178 -4.19 -6.23 1.39
CA ASP A 178 -3.65 -5.19 2.26
C ASP A 178 -2.16 -5.41 2.55
N VAL A 179 -1.76 -6.65 2.83
CA VAL A 179 -0.37 -6.98 3.17
C VAL A 179 0.58 -6.69 2.01
N THR A 180 0.24 -7.13 0.78
CA THR A 180 1.11 -6.88 -0.37
C THR A 180 1.10 -5.41 -0.78
N CYS A 181 -0.07 -4.74 -0.78
CA CYS A 181 -0.13 -3.30 -1.04
C CYS A 181 0.74 -2.50 -0.07
N PHE A 182 0.55 -2.70 1.25
CA PHE A 182 1.33 -1.98 2.26
C PHE A 182 2.84 -2.18 2.07
N LEU A 183 3.28 -3.44 1.96
CA LEU A 183 4.70 -3.75 1.86
C LEU A 183 5.32 -3.17 0.58
N TYR A 184 4.65 -3.25 -0.57
CA TYR A 184 5.21 -2.74 -1.82
C TYR A 184 5.14 -1.22 -1.96
N ILE A 185 4.13 -0.57 -1.35
CA ILE A 185 4.01 0.90 -1.35
C ILE A 185 5.05 1.54 -0.43
N THR A 186 5.37 0.92 0.70
CA THR A 186 6.12 1.58 1.79
C THR A 186 7.57 1.15 1.96
N THR A 187 8.05 0.17 1.18
CA THR A 187 9.43 -0.36 1.27
C THR A 187 10.11 -0.40 -0.09
N SER A 188 11.43 -0.42 -0.13
CA SER A 188 12.18 -0.66 -1.37
C SER A 188 12.15 -2.13 -1.78
N ARG A 189 12.45 -2.36 -3.06
CA ARG A 189 12.70 -3.69 -3.60
C ARG A 189 13.81 -4.43 -2.82
N SER A 190 14.88 -3.73 -2.48
CA SER A 190 16.02 -4.30 -1.75
C SER A 190 15.65 -4.74 -0.34
N PHE A 191 14.79 -3.97 0.33
CA PHE A 191 14.25 -4.30 1.64
C PHE A 191 13.38 -5.55 1.57
N ARG A 192 12.45 -5.64 0.61
CA ARG A 192 11.60 -6.83 0.43
C ARG A 192 12.41 -8.08 0.10
N ALA A 193 13.47 -7.96 -0.71
CA ALA A 193 14.37 -9.09 -0.98
C ALA A 193 15.00 -9.67 0.29
N ARG A 194 15.20 -8.85 1.34
CA ARG A 194 15.78 -9.28 2.62
C ARG A 194 14.75 -9.76 3.63
N TYR A 195 13.57 -9.13 3.65
CA TYR A 195 12.66 -9.17 4.79
C TYR A 195 11.24 -9.66 4.49
N LEU A 196 10.84 -9.80 3.22
CA LEU A 196 9.46 -10.10 2.85
C LEU A 196 8.95 -11.39 3.50
N SER A 197 9.70 -12.49 3.41
CA SER A 197 9.27 -13.78 3.95
C SER A 197 9.09 -13.74 5.47
N GLN A 198 9.97 -13.04 6.18
CA GLN A 198 9.90 -12.91 7.63
C GLN A 198 8.72 -12.01 8.05
N LEU A 199 8.41 -10.95 7.29
CA LEU A 199 7.26 -10.08 7.55
C LEU A 199 5.93 -10.80 7.29
N LEU A 200 5.84 -11.60 6.22
CA LEU A 200 4.66 -12.44 5.96
C LEU A 200 4.44 -13.46 7.08
N ALA A 201 5.52 -14.11 7.55
CA ALA A 201 5.45 -15.04 8.68
C ALA A 201 4.99 -14.34 9.96
N LEU A 202 5.55 -13.17 10.28
CA LEU A 202 5.16 -12.36 11.43
C LEU A 202 3.66 -12.03 11.42
N TYR A 203 3.15 -11.57 10.28
CA TYR A 203 1.73 -11.27 10.10
C TYR A 203 0.85 -12.50 10.38
N HIS A 204 1.19 -13.65 9.78
CA HIS A 204 0.40 -14.88 9.91
C HIS A 204 0.49 -15.48 11.32
N ASP A 205 1.66 -15.44 11.94
CA ASP A 205 1.86 -15.88 13.33
C ASP A 205 0.99 -15.08 14.29
N GLN A 206 0.95 -13.75 14.15
CA GLN A 206 0.12 -12.89 14.98
C GLN A 206 -1.38 -13.14 14.77
N LEU A 207 -1.81 -13.28 13.50
CA LEU A 207 -3.19 -13.65 13.17
C LEU A 207 -3.56 -15.00 13.79
N SER A 208 -2.69 -16.00 13.65
CA SER A 208 -2.86 -17.34 14.20
C SER A 208 -2.95 -17.35 15.72
N GLN A 209 -2.14 -16.54 16.40
CA GLN A 209 -2.23 -16.35 17.85
C GLN A 209 -3.57 -15.72 18.25
N ASN A 210 -4.05 -14.73 17.51
CA ASN A 210 -5.34 -14.10 17.78
C ASN A 210 -6.51 -15.10 17.64
N LEU A 211 -6.49 -15.94 16.60
CA LEU A 211 -7.46 -17.03 16.42
C LEU A 211 -7.42 -18.04 17.58
N LYS A 212 -6.22 -18.52 17.95
CA LYS A 212 -6.02 -19.46 19.07
C LYS A 212 -6.55 -18.92 20.40
N ARG A 213 -6.29 -17.64 20.70
CA ARG A 213 -6.82 -16.96 21.90
C ARG A 213 -8.35 -16.97 21.97
N HIS A 214 -9.01 -17.08 20.83
CA HIS A 214 -10.47 -17.16 20.73
C HIS A 214 -11.00 -18.59 20.59
N GLY A 215 -10.14 -19.61 20.74
CA GLY A 215 -10.53 -21.02 20.67
C GLY A 215 -10.76 -21.54 19.25
N LEU A 216 -10.21 -20.86 18.25
CA LEU A 216 -10.26 -21.27 16.85
C LEU A 216 -8.93 -21.92 16.44
N ASP A 217 -8.98 -22.88 15.51
CA ASP A 217 -7.80 -23.50 14.93
C ASP A 217 -7.35 -22.73 13.66
N PRO A 218 -6.16 -22.10 13.65
CA PRO A 218 -5.68 -21.39 12.47
C PRO A 218 -5.56 -22.28 11.23
N GLU A 219 -5.23 -23.57 11.41
CA GLU A 219 -5.11 -24.53 10.30
C GLU A 219 -6.45 -24.88 9.65
N SER A 220 -7.59 -24.55 10.30
CA SER A 220 -8.90 -24.67 9.67
C SER A 220 -9.43 -23.35 9.08
N VAL A 221 -8.96 -22.21 9.60
CA VAL A 221 -9.50 -20.87 9.24
C VAL A 221 -8.69 -20.18 8.15
N LEU A 222 -7.36 -20.16 8.29
CA LEU A 222 -6.42 -19.58 7.33
C LEU A 222 -5.05 -20.24 7.49
N PRO A 223 -4.82 -21.41 6.85
CA PRO A 223 -3.54 -22.09 6.87
C PRO A 223 -2.41 -21.23 6.30
N TRP A 224 -1.18 -21.45 6.78
CA TRP A 224 0.00 -20.72 6.27
C TRP A 224 0.17 -20.86 4.75
N GLU A 225 0.01 -22.06 4.21
CA GLU A 225 0.20 -22.31 2.77
C GLU A 225 -0.87 -21.61 1.92
N GLU A 226 -2.13 -21.53 2.40
CA GLU A 226 -3.19 -20.77 1.70
C GLU A 226 -2.87 -19.27 1.71
N PHE A 227 -2.45 -18.72 2.87
CA PHE A 227 -2.06 -17.32 2.98
C PHE A 227 -0.87 -17.00 2.06
N LYS A 228 0.16 -17.84 2.07
CA LYS A 228 1.35 -17.69 1.23
C LYS A 228 1.00 -17.76 -0.25
N GLU A 229 0.18 -18.73 -0.67
CA GLU A 229 -0.31 -18.83 -2.04
C GLU A 229 -1.09 -17.58 -2.46
N SER A 230 -1.92 -17.04 -1.56
CA SER A 230 -2.64 -15.78 -1.82
C SER A 230 -1.68 -14.60 -1.97
N CYS A 231 -0.61 -14.50 -1.16
CA CYS A 231 0.40 -13.45 -1.30
C CYS A 231 1.14 -13.53 -2.64
N GLU A 232 1.49 -14.73 -3.11
CA GLU A 232 2.11 -14.91 -4.42
C GLU A 232 1.14 -14.53 -5.55
N PHE A 233 -0.14 -14.90 -5.44
CA PHE A 233 -1.16 -14.51 -6.40
C PHE A 233 -1.34 -12.99 -6.47
N TYR A 234 -1.41 -12.32 -5.31
CA TYR A 234 -1.55 -10.87 -5.19
C TYR A 234 -0.21 -10.12 -5.24
N LYS A 235 0.88 -10.77 -5.61
CA LYS A 235 2.16 -10.08 -5.87
C LYS A 235 2.00 -9.05 -6.99
N LYS A 236 1.22 -9.39 -8.03
CA LYS A 236 0.91 -8.47 -9.14
C LYS A 236 0.26 -7.19 -8.62
N LEU A 237 -0.74 -7.31 -7.75
CA LEU A 237 -1.37 -6.15 -7.09
C LEU A 237 -0.32 -5.29 -6.39
N GLY A 238 0.56 -5.90 -5.58
CA GLY A 238 1.65 -5.21 -4.89
C GLY A 238 2.61 -4.48 -5.83
N VAL A 239 2.91 -5.01 -7.01
CA VAL A 239 3.82 -4.36 -7.97
C VAL A 239 3.13 -3.25 -8.79
N VAL A 240 1.86 -3.45 -9.16
CA VAL A 240 1.13 -2.51 -10.01
C VAL A 240 0.59 -1.31 -9.21
N MET A 241 0.16 -1.51 -7.96
CA MET A 241 -0.41 -0.44 -7.13
C MET A 241 0.55 0.75 -6.90
N PRO A 242 1.86 0.56 -6.61
CA PRO A 242 2.82 1.65 -6.47
C PRO A 242 3.00 2.49 -7.74
N CYS A 243 2.82 1.92 -8.93
CA CYS A 243 2.85 2.68 -10.19
C CYS A 243 1.74 3.73 -10.26
N LEU A 244 0.61 3.48 -9.58
CA LEU A 244 -0.51 4.41 -9.47
C LEU A 244 -0.39 5.31 -8.24
N TYR A 245 -0.05 4.77 -7.07
CA TYR A 245 -0.01 5.51 -5.80
C TYR A 245 1.24 6.39 -5.68
N CYS A 246 2.41 5.79 -5.71
CA CYS A 246 3.67 6.45 -5.39
C CYS A 246 4.07 7.51 -6.41
N THR A 247 3.59 7.40 -7.66
CA THR A 247 3.75 8.45 -8.68
C THR A 247 2.99 9.73 -8.36
N ASN A 248 2.12 9.73 -7.36
CA ASN A 248 1.45 10.95 -6.89
C ASN A 248 1.87 11.30 -5.46
N THR A 249 1.87 10.30 -4.57
CA THR A 249 2.02 10.52 -3.12
C THR A 249 3.45 10.84 -2.70
N LEU A 250 4.44 10.61 -3.56
CA LEU A 250 5.83 10.96 -3.30
C LEU A 250 6.23 12.32 -3.87
N ILE A 251 5.35 13.01 -4.62
CA ILE A 251 5.63 14.38 -5.10
C ILE A 251 5.84 15.27 -3.86
N ASP A 252 6.87 16.12 -3.89
CA ASP A 252 7.17 17.02 -2.79
C ASP A 252 5.98 17.94 -2.49
N GLU A 253 5.72 18.19 -1.20
CA GLU A 253 4.56 18.98 -0.77
C GLU A 253 4.59 20.41 -1.34
N ASN A 254 5.79 20.98 -1.54
CA ASN A 254 5.92 22.32 -2.12
C ASN A 254 5.47 22.36 -3.58
N ASP A 255 5.71 21.29 -4.33
CA ASP A 255 5.28 21.14 -5.71
C ASP A 255 3.79 20.77 -5.81
N PHE A 256 3.21 20.22 -4.73
CA PHE A 256 1.83 19.74 -4.73
C PHE A 256 0.82 20.73 -4.13
N LYS A 257 1.26 21.69 -3.31
CA LYS A 257 0.39 22.61 -2.54
C LYS A 257 -0.63 23.36 -3.38
N HIS A 258 -0.22 23.94 -4.52
CA HIS A 258 -1.11 24.71 -5.39
C HIS A 258 -2.29 23.88 -5.91
N ILE A 259 -2.07 22.58 -6.14
CA ILE A 259 -3.08 21.63 -6.61
C ILE A 259 -4.12 21.36 -5.52
N LEU A 260 -3.68 21.24 -4.27
CA LEU A 260 -4.57 21.04 -3.12
C LEU A 260 -5.44 22.27 -2.82
N ASP A 261 -4.91 23.47 -3.09
CA ASP A 261 -5.59 24.74 -2.86
C ASP A 261 -6.64 25.07 -3.95
N SER A 262 -6.72 24.27 -5.03
CA SER A 262 -7.64 24.50 -6.16
C SER A 262 -8.40 23.22 -6.55
N SER A 263 -9.73 23.22 -6.38
CA SER A 263 -10.56 22.07 -6.78
C SER A 263 -10.45 21.74 -8.27
N GLU A 264 -10.30 22.76 -9.14
CA GLU A 264 -10.13 22.54 -10.58
C GLU A 264 -8.80 21.86 -10.90
N GLU A 265 -7.71 22.30 -10.25
CA GLU A 265 -6.40 21.69 -10.44
C GLU A 265 -6.35 20.28 -9.84
N TYR A 266 -6.97 20.06 -8.69
CA TYR A 266 -7.11 18.74 -8.09
C TYR A 266 -7.89 17.78 -8.99
N GLU A 267 -9.04 18.20 -9.54
CA GLU A 267 -9.80 17.38 -10.48
C GLU A 267 -9.02 17.09 -11.77
N ARG A 268 -8.25 18.07 -12.27
CA ARG A 268 -7.35 17.86 -13.43
C ARG A 268 -6.30 16.81 -13.08
N PHE A 269 -5.59 17.00 -11.96
CA PHE A 269 -4.53 16.11 -11.52
C PHE A 269 -5.07 14.69 -11.30
N MET A 270 -6.18 14.56 -10.58
CA MET A 270 -6.77 13.27 -10.24
C MET A 270 -7.41 12.56 -11.44
N GLY A 271 -8.12 13.27 -12.33
CA GLY A 271 -8.93 12.61 -13.36
C GLY A 271 -8.45 12.78 -14.81
N LYS A 272 -7.63 13.79 -15.12
CA LYS A 272 -7.41 14.21 -16.52
C LYS A 272 -5.95 14.08 -16.93
N ASP A 273 -5.08 14.80 -16.25
CA ASP A 273 -3.67 14.91 -16.57
C ASP A 273 -2.87 15.40 -15.35
N ARG A 274 -1.88 14.59 -14.96
CA ARG A 274 -0.87 14.90 -13.93
C ARG A 274 0.56 14.76 -14.44
N LEU A 275 0.70 14.58 -15.76
CA LEU A 275 2.00 14.33 -16.35
C LEU A 275 2.98 15.50 -16.15
N PRO A 276 2.58 16.78 -16.27
CA PRO A 276 3.48 17.90 -16.04
C PRO A 276 4.14 17.88 -14.66
N GLU A 277 3.36 17.61 -13.62
CA GLU A 277 3.78 17.60 -12.21
C GLU A 277 4.70 16.41 -11.96
N VAL A 278 4.31 15.22 -12.43
CA VAL A 278 5.14 14.01 -12.29
C VAL A 278 6.47 14.17 -13.01
N LEU A 279 6.50 14.76 -14.21
CA LEU A 279 7.74 14.99 -14.93
C LEU A 279 8.60 16.09 -14.31
N HIS A 280 7.98 17.10 -13.70
CA HIS A 280 8.69 18.10 -12.94
C HIS A 280 9.43 17.45 -11.76
N ALA A 281 8.71 16.70 -10.92
CA ALA A 281 9.28 15.96 -9.81
C ALA A 281 10.37 14.98 -10.28
N PHE A 282 10.11 14.19 -11.33
CA PHE A 282 11.09 13.23 -11.87
C PHE A 282 12.41 13.89 -12.33
N LYS A 283 12.35 15.12 -12.85
CA LYS A 283 13.54 15.84 -13.32
C LYS A 283 14.29 16.54 -12.19
N ASN A 284 13.56 17.13 -11.26
CA ASN A 284 14.14 18.08 -10.30
C ASN A 284 14.36 17.47 -8.91
N ASP A 285 13.64 16.41 -8.56
CA ASP A 285 13.73 15.74 -7.27
C ASP A 285 14.45 14.39 -7.42
N ARG A 286 15.64 14.30 -6.81
CA ARG A 286 16.48 13.10 -6.86
C ARG A 286 15.82 11.91 -6.15
N PHE A 287 15.23 12.13 -4.97
CA PHE A 287 14.59 11.07 -4.21
C PHE A 287 13.41 10.49 -4.99
N TYR A 288 12.54 11.37 -5.50
CA TYR A 288 11.39 10.96 -6.29
C TYR A 288 11.81 10.19 -7.55
N ARG A 289 12.82 10.68 -8.28
CA ARG A 289 13.35 10.00 -9.47
C ARG A 289 13.86 8.61 -9.14
N GLU A 290 14.68 8.44 -8.11
CA GLU A 290 15.26 7.14 -7.74
C GLU A 290 14.16 6.14 -7.34
N LYS A 291 13.21 6.55 -6.48
CA LYS A 291 12.10 5.68 -6.03
C LYS A 291 11.16 5.31 -7.18
N VAL A 292 10.75 6.28 -8.00
CA VAL A 292 9.86 5.99 -9.14
C VAL A 292 10.56 5.15 -10.19
N THR A 293 11.85 5.36 -10.47
CA THR A 293 12.60 4.47 -11.37
C THR A 293 12.62 3.03 -10.86
N GLU A 294 12.88 2.81 -9.56
CA GLU A 294 12.83 1.45 -8.98
C GLU A 294 11.46 0.80 -9.18
N ILE A 295 10.37 1.52 -8.89
CA ILE A 295 8.99 1.04 -9.04
C ILE A 295 8.69 0.65 -10.49
N ILE A 296 9.04 1.52 -11.45
CA ILE A 296 8.76 1.28 -12.87
C ILE A 296 9.59 0.10 -13.40
N GLU A 297 10.86 0.01 -13.04
CA GLU A 297 11.72 -1.12 -13.43
C GLU A 297 11.20 -2.45 -12.86
N GLU A 298 10.82 -2.50 -11.58
CA GLU A 298 10.25 -3.70 -10.96
C GLU A 298 8.93 -4.11 -11.61
N PHE A 299 8.05 -3.15 -11.94
CA PHE A 299 6.83 -3.43 -12.68
C PHE A 299 7.09 -4.02 -14.06
N ILE A 300 8.05 -3.48 -14.81
CA ILE A 300 8.40 -4.03 -16.13
C ILE A 300 8.94 -5.45 -15.99
N GLU A 301 9.87 -5.69 -15.07
CA GLU A 301 10.45 -7.02 -14.87
C GLU A 301 9.40 -8.06 -14.45
N GLU A 302 8.54 -7.71 -13.48
CA GLU A 302 7.61 -8.66 -12.86
C GLU A 302 6.33 -8.89 -13.67
N CYS A 303 5.81 -7.85 -14.35
CA CYS A 303 4.52 -7.95 -15.05
C CYS A 303 4.67 -8.00 -16.57
N ILE A 304 5.73 -7.42 -17.13
CA ILE A 304 5.89 -7.30 -18.59
C ILE A 304 6.86 -8.35 -19.15
N GLU A 305 8.01 -8.56 -18.51
CA GLU A 305 9.09 -9.38 -19.05
C GLU A 305 9.10 -10.81 -18.52
N LYS A 306 8.62 -11.05 -17.30
CA LYS A 306 8.41 -12.42 -16.79
C LYS A 306 7.38 -13.15 -17.65
N LYS A 307 7.78 -14.35 -18.09
CA LYS A 307 6.97 -15.28 -18.91
C LYS A 307 6.19 -16.25 -18.04
#